data_AF-A0A661SZI0-F1
#
_entry.id   AF-A0A661SZI0-F1
#
_cell.length_a   1.000
_cell.length_b   1.000
_cell.length_c   1.000
_cell.angle_alpha   90.00
_cell.angle_beta   90.00
_cell.angle_gamma   90.00
#
_symmetry.space_group_name_H-M   'P 1'
#
loop_
_entity.id
_entity.type
_entity.pdbx_description
1 polymer ?
#
loop_
_entity_poly.entity_id
_entity_poly.type
_entity_poly.pdbx_seq_one_letter_code
_entity_poly.pdbx_strand_id
1 'polypeptide(L)'
;MDNLFSPGLINGMSLPNRFVRSATWEGLATEEGAVTPRLTDLMVRLVGGGVGLITDGTADYISMSRPLIREPGLLNRWKSGDLTRAACLSDNRCFQPAREGDGVYCVTEKRGV
;
A
#
# COMPACT_ATOMS: atom_id res chain seq x y z
N MET A 1 5.86 17.33 19.02
CA MET A 1 4.77 16.32 19.04
C MET A 1 4.98 15.48 17.80
N ASP A 2 5.30 14.20 17.97
CA ASP A 2 5.50 13.29 16.84
C ASP A 2 4.17 13.02 16.15
N ASN A 3 4.17 13.07 14.82
CA ASN A 3 3.00 12.78 13.99
C ASN A 3 3.31 11.61 13.04
N LEU A 4 2.30 11.13 12.33
CA LEU A 4 2.44 9.96 11.45
C LEU A 4 3.51 10.10 10.35
N PHE A 5 3.86 11.34 9.99
CA PHE A 5 4.86 11.65 8.98
C PHE A 5 6.25 11.90 9.56
N SER A 6 6.42 11.88 10.89
CA SER A 6 7.76 11.98 11.50
C SER A 6 8.50 10.65 11.40
N PRO A 7 9.85 10.67 11.27
CA PRO A 7 10.65 9.46 11.22
C PRO A 7 10.41 8.53 12.43
N GLY A 8 10.49 7.23 12.18
CA GLY A 8 10.34 6.17 13.18
C GLY A 8 11.61 5.34 13.34
N LEU A 9 11.67 4.58 14.43
CA LEU A 9 12.72 3.59 14.68
C LEU A 9 12.07 2.24 14.98
N ILE A 10 12.51 1.18 14.31
CA ILE A 10 12.14 -0.20 14.62
C ILE A 10 13.40 -1.01 14.79
N ASN A 11 13.69 -1.45 16.02
CA ASN A 11 14.84 -2.29 16.32
C ASN A 11 16.16 -1.77 15.71
N GLY A 12 16.38 -0.45 15.74
CA GLY A 12 17.54 0.22 15.15
C GLY A 12 17.43 0.60 13.67
N MET A 13 16.40 0.16 12.95
CA MET A 13 16.11 0.60 11.58
C MET A 13 15.39 1.95 11.60
N SER A 14 15.95 2.94 10.89
CA SER A 14 15.28 4.23 10.71
C SER A 14 14.28 4.16 9.56
N LEU A 15 13.05 4.63 9.82
CA LEU A 15 11.97 4.70 8.85
C LEU A 15 11.62 6.17 8.57
N PRO A 16 11.30 6.53 7.32
CA PRO A 16 11.02 7.93 6.96
C PRO A 16 9.69 8.45 7.52
N ASN A 17 8.78 7.55 7.90
CA ASN A 17 7.49 7.83 8.49
C ASN A 17 6.93 6.58 9.17
N ARG A 18 5.72 6.70 9.73
CA ARG A 18 5.05 5.65 10.49
C ARG A 18 3.98 4.91 9.70
N PHE A 19 4.00 4.99 8.36
CA PHE A 19 3.06 4.26 7.50
C PHE A 19 3.66 2.94 7.01
N VAL A 20 2.82 1.92 7.05
CA VAL A 20 3.18 0.55 6.79
C VAL A 20 2.23 -0.02 5.73
N ARG A 21 2.74 -0.75 4.75
CA ARG A 21 1.93 -1.57 3.84
C ARG A 21 1.70 -2.93 4.52
N SER A 22 0.46 -3.38 4.64
CA SER A 22 0.22 -4.70 5.25
C SER A 22 0.75 -5.83 4.36
N ALA A 23 1.05 -6.99 4.94
CA ALA A 23 1.24 -8.21 4.15
C ALA A 23 -0.05 -8.46 3.33
N THR A 24 0.08 -8.61 2.02
CA THR A 24 -1.05 -8.84 1.11
C THR A 24 -0.59 -9.74 -0.01
N TRP A 25 -1.38 -10.76 -0.32
CA TRP A 25 -1.13 -11.59 -1.48
C TRP A 25 -1.54 -10.82 -2.74
N GLU A 26 -0.56 -10.53 -3.58
CA GLU A 26 -0.75 -9.68 -4.76
C GLU A 26 -1.14 -10.48 -6.01
N GLY A 27 -1.04 -11.81 -5.99
CA GLY A 27 -1.31 -12.65 -7.17
C GLY A 27 -0.32 -12.44 -8.32
N LEU A 28 0.88 -11.92 -8.01
CA LEU A 28 1.91 -11.57 -9.00
C LEU A 28 3.17 -12.43 -8.93
N ALA A 29 3.29 -13.32 -7.94
CA ALA A 29 4.36 -14.32 -7.92
C ALA A 29 4.06 -15.44 -8.93
N THR A 30 5.09 -16.18 -9.37
CA THR A 30 4.87 -17.40 -10.17
C THR A 30 4.18 -18.48 -9.34
N GLU A 31 3.72 -19.56 -9.97
CA GLU A 31 3.09 -20.68 -9.27
C GLU A 31 4.05 -21.37 -8.28
N GLU A 32 5.36 -21.32 -8.56
CA GLU A 32 6.43 -21.80 -7.68
C GLU A 32 6.80 -20.78 -6.58
N GLY A 33 6.13 -19.63 -6.54
CA GLY A 33 6.37 -18.56 -5.58
C GLY A 33 7.53 -17.62 -5.93
N ALA A 34 8.04 -17.64 -7.17
CA ALA A 34 9.14 -16.77 -7.56
C ALA A 34 8.66 -15.31 -7.78
N VAL A 35 9.55 -14.36 -7.48
CA VAL A 35 9.30 -12.93 -7.70
C VAL A 35 9.29 -12.62 -9.20
N THR A 36 8.31 -11.84 -9.65
CA THR A 36 8.21 -11.38 -11.04
C THR A 36 8.55 -9.89 -11.17
N PRO A 37 8.95 -9.40 -12.36
CA PRO A 37 9.15 -7.96 -12.58
C PRO A 37 7.93 -7.12 -12.21
N ARG A 38 6.72 -7.63 -12.51
CA ARG A 38 5.46 -6.97 -12.15
C ARG A 38 5.28 -6.83 -10.63
N LEU A 39 5.69 -7.84 -9.86
CA LEU A 39 5.68 -7.78 -8.40
C LEU A 39 6.67 -6.71 -7.90
N THR A 40 7.86 -6.63 -8.49
CA THR A 40 8.85 -5.60 -8.16
C THR A 40 8.33 -4.19 -8.48
N ASP A 41 7.72 -3.97 -9.64
CA ASP A 41 7.17 -2.68 -10.06
C ASP A 41 6.08 -2.18 -9.09
N LEU A 42 5.23 -3.10 -8.62
CA LEU A 42 4.23 -2.79 -7.59
C LEU A 42 4.90 -2.29 -6.30
N MET A 43 5.94 -2.96 -5.83
CA MET A 43 6.66 -2.55 -4.62
C MET A 43 7.31 -1.17 -4.79
N VAL A 44 7.94 -0.92 -5.94
CA VAL A 44 8.54 0.39 -6.26
C VAL A 44 7.49 1.50 -6.27
N ARG A 45 6.31 1.25 -6.86
CA ARG A 45 5.20 2.22 -6.88
C ARG A 45 4.70 2.55 -5.48
N LEU A 46 4.60 1.56 -4.59
CA LEU A 46 4.17 1.76 -3.19
C LEU A 46 5.20 2.57 -2.39
N VAL A 47 6.50 2.30 -2.59
CA VAL A 47 7.58 3.09 -1.97
C VAL A 47 7.54 4.54 -2.47
N GLY A 48 7.38 4.75 -3.79
CA GLY A 48 7.20 6.10 -4.36
C GLY A 48 5.97 6.84 -3.84
N GLY A 49 4.95 6.08 -3.38
CA GLY A 49 3.75 6.56 -2.70
C GLY A 49 3.95 7.06 -1.27
N GLY A 50 5.12 6.84 -0.68
CA GLY A 50 5.49 7.30 0.65
C GLY A 50 5.35 6.26 1.77
N VAL A 51 5.17 4.98 1.46
CA VAL A 51 5.13 3.91 2.48
C VAL A 51 6.51 3.75 3.13
N GLY A 52 6.58 3.75 4.46
CA GLY A 52 7.83 3.62 5.22
C GLY A 52 8.26 2.20 5.52
N LEU A 53 7.34 1.23 5.62
CA LEU A 53 7.61 -0.17 5.99
C LEU A 53 6.53 -1.11 5.45
N ILE A 54 6.72 -2.43 5.44
CA ILE A 54 5.68 -3.43 5.08
C ILE A 54 5.55 -4.52 6.16
N THR A 55 4.59 -4.43 7.10
CA THR A 55 4.42 -5.35 8.27
C THR A 55 3.03 -5.25 8.99
N ASP A 56 2.82 -6.04 10.07
CA ASP A 56 1.61 -6.28 10.88
C ASP A 56 1.75 -5.82 12.36
N GLY A 57 0.64 -5.48 13.05
CA GLY A 57 0.52 -5.34 14.52
C GLY A 57 0.33 -3.91 15.11
N THR A 58 -0.40 -3.79 16.23
CA THR A 58 -0.96 -2.60 16.95
C THR A 58 -0.04 -1.35 17.11
N ALA A 59 -0.60 -0.12 17.04
CA ALA A 59 0.00 0.97 16.26
C ALA A 59 0.77 2.12 16.98
N ASP A 60 2.10 2.03 17.03
CA ASP A 60 3.02 3.16 16.79
C ASP A 60 3.09 3.55 15.28
N TYR A 61 2.46 2.71 14.46
CA TYR A 61 2.55 2.64 13.02
C TYR A 61 1.17 2.32 12.41
N ILE A 62 0.83 2.88 11.25
CA ILE A 62 -0.45 2.62 10.58
C ILE A 62 -0.24 1.68 9.40
N SER A 63 -0.88 0.51 9.44
CA SER A 63 -0.90 -0.44 8.34
C SER A 63 -2.08 -0.19 7.39
N MET A 64 -1.81 -0.09 6.09
CA MET A 64 -2.81 0.17 5.04
C MET A 64 -2.64 -0.80 3.86
N SER A 65 -3.76 -1.18 3.24
CA SER A 65 -3.79 -2.06 2.07
C SER A 65 -4.64 -1.44 0.97
N ARG A 66 -5.95 -1.66 0.98
CA ARG A 66 -6.90 -1.27 -0.06
C ARG A 66 -6.90 0.23 -0.43
N PRO A 67 -6.72 1.17 0.51
CA PRO A 67 -6.51 2.57 0.15
C PRO A 67 -5.28 2.80 -0.73
N LEU A 68 -4.16 2.13 -0.46
CA LEU A 68 -2.93 2.25 -1.26
C LEU A 68 -3.02 1.52 -2.61
N ILE A 69 -3.91 0.53 -2.72
CA ILE A 69 -4.23 -0.12 -3.99
C ILE A 69 -4.99 0.82 -4.93
N ARG A 70 -5.94 1.60 -4.41
CA ARG A 70 -6.70 2.61 -5.19
C ARG A 70 -5.93 3.91 -5.36
N GLU A 71 -5.18 4.33 -4.35
CA GLU A 71 -4.50 5.63 -4.32
C GLU A 71 -3.05 5.45 -3.84
N PRO A 72 -2.12 5.02 -4.71
CA PRO A 72 -0.73 4.81 -4.31
C PRO A 72 -0.07 6.08 -3.76
N GLY A 73 -0.49 7.27 -4.21
CA GLY A 73 -0.03 8.56 -3.71
C GLY A 73 -0.78 9.10 -2.48
N LEU A 74 -1.66 8.31 -1.84
CA LEU A 74 -2.53 8.76 -0.74
C LEU A 74 -1.75 9.42 0.41
N LEU A 75 -0.59 8.86 0.77
CA LEU A 75 0.21 9.37 1.88
C LEU A 75 0.82 10.74 1.55
N ASN A 76 1.34 10.90 0.32
CA ASN A 76 1.85 12.18 -0.15
C ASN A 76 0.73 13.24 -0.24
N ARG A 77 -0.48 12.85 -0.64
CA ARG A 77 -1.67 13.72 -0.65
C ARG A 77 -2.05 14.19 0.76
N TRP A 78 -2.14 13.27 1.71
CA TRP A 78 -2.41 13.63 3.11
C TRP A 78 -1.30 14.50 3.69
N LYS A 79 -0.03 14.20 3.36
CA LYS A 79 1.12 15.00 3.77
C LYS A 79 1.08 16.43 3.21
N SER A 80 0.53 16.63 2.01
CA SER A 80 0.38 17.97 1.42
C SER A 80 -0.80 18.77 1.98
N GLY A 81 -1.55 18.22 2.95
CA GLY A 81 -2.65 18.91 3.62
C GLY A 81 -4.03 18.63 3.03
N ASP A 82 -4.12 17.91 1.91
CA ASP A 82 -5.40 17.38 1.43
C ASP A 82 -5.74 16.13 2.23
N LEU A 83 -6.46 16.32 3.33
CA LEU A 83 -6.89 15.25 4.25
C LEU A 83 -8.24 14.62 3.86
N THR A 84 -8.67 14.76 2.60
CA THR A 84 -9.88 14.07 2.13
C THR A 84 -9.75 12.56 2.35
N ARG A 85 -10.89 11.94 2.71
CA ARG A 85 -10.95 10.49 2.96
C ARG A 85 -10.41 9.72 1.76
N ALA A 86 -9.73 8.61 2.04
CA ALA A 86 -9.35 7.68 0.98
C ALA A 86 -10.58 7.25 0.18
N ALA A 87 -10.45 7.20 -1.15
CA ALA A 87 -11.53 6.89 -2.05
C ALA A 87 -11.92 5.41 -2.04
N CYS A 88 -11.13 4.51 -1.42
CA CYS A 88 -11.44 3.08 -1.40
C CYS A 88 -12.81 2.80 -0.76
N LEU A 89 -13.72 2.19 -1.53
CA LEU A 89 -15.09 1.86 -1.09
C LEU A 89 -15.20 0.51 -0.37
N SER A 90 -14.10 -0.22 -0.26
CA SER A 90 -14.06 -1.55 0.33
C SER A 90 -14.97 -2.60 -0.33
N ASP A 91 -15.21 -2.48 -1.64
CA ASP A 91 -16.11 -3.33 -2.46
C ASP A 91 -15.59 -4.75 -2.80
N ASN A 92 -14.36 -5.07 -2.38
CA ASN A 92 -13.62 -6.33 -2.59
C ASN A 92 -13.31 -6.67 -4.05
N ARG A 93 -13.58 -5.77 -5.01
CA ARG A 93 -13.34 -6.06 -6.44
C ARG A 93 -11.87 -6.20 -6.79
N CYS A 94 -10.98 -5.63 -5.98
CA CYS A 94 -9.53 -5.81 -6.12
C CYS A 94 -9.05 -7.27 -5.99
N PHE A 95 -9.86 -8.16 -5.41
CA PHE A 95 -9.53 -9.59 -5.33
C PHE A 95 -9.75 -10.33 -6.65
N GLN A 96 -10.66 -9.89 -7.50
CA GLN A 96 -10.92 -10.56 -8.78
C GLN A 96 -9.66 -10.64 -9.66
N PRO A 97 -9.00 -9.52 -10.02
CA PRO A 97 -7.82 -9.59 -10.87
C PRO A 97 -6.65 -10.31 -10.18
N ALA A 98 -6.56 -10.23 -8.85
CA ALA A 98 -5.57 -11.00 -8.10
C ALA A 98 -5.76 -12.51 -8.28
N ARG A 99 -7.01 -13.00 -8.20
CA ARG A 99 -7.35 -14.42 -8.41
C ARG A 99 -7.17 -14.88 -9.86
N GLU A 100 -7.28 -13.96 -10.81
CA GLU A 100 -7.09 -14.22 -12.23
C GLU A 100 -5.60 -14.17 -12.65
N GLY A 101 -4.68 -13.80 -11.75
CA GLY A 101 -3.24 -13.67 -12.05
C GLY A 101 -2.86 -12.32 -12.69
N ASP A 102 -3.82 -11.41 -12.79
CA ASP A 102 -3.62 -10.06 -13.33
C ASP A 102 -3.03 -9.08 -12.31
N GLY A 103 -2.83 -9.54 -11.08
CA GLY A 103 -2.35 -8.73 -9.97
C GLY A 103 -3.44 -7.92 -9.27
N VAL A 104 -3.10 -7.29 -8.17
CA VAL A 104 -4.03 -6.45 -7.42
C VAL A 104 -4.07 -5.02 -7.97
N TYR A 105 -5.26 -4.56 -8.34
CA TYR A 105 -5.54 -3.15 -8.66
C TYR A 105 -6.99 -2.78 -8.30
N CYS A 106 -7.28 -1.49 -8.20
CA CYS A 106 -8.66 -1.04 -7.97
C CYS A 106 -9.49 -1.12 -9.25
N VAL A 107 -10.39 -2.11 -9.33
CA VAL A 107 -11.31 -2.29 -10.47
C VAL A 107 -12.26 -1.09 -10.63
N THR A 108 -12.71 -0.50 -9.53
CA THR A 108 -13.65 0.63 -9.52
C THR A 108 -13.01 1.90 -10.09
N GLU A 109 -11.77 2.20 -9.69
CA GLU A 109 -10.97 3.28 -10.29
C GLU A 109 -10.73 3.05 -11.78
N LYS A 110 -10.36 1.82 -12.19
CA LYS A 110 -10.17 1.48 -13.62
C LYS A 110 -11.44 1.65 -14.46
N ARG A 111 -12.62 1.56 -13.85
CA ARG A 111 -13.92 1.77 -14.50
C ARG A 111 -14.35 3.24 -14.52
N GLY A 112 -13.57 4.15 -13.94
CA GLY A 112 -13.88 5.58 -13.85
C GLY A 112 -14.95 5.91 -12.81
N VAL A 113 -15.07 5.09 -11.76
CA VAL A 113 -16.09 5.22 -10.69
C VAL A 113 -15.45 5.63 -9.36
#